data_AF-A0NQT5-F1
#
_entry.id   AF-A0NQT5-F1
#
_cell.length_a   1.000
_cell.length_b   1.000
_cell.length_c   1.000
_cell.angle_alpha   90.00
_cell.angle_beta   90.00
_cell.angle_gamma   90.00
#
_symmetry.space_group_name_H-M   'P 1'
#
loop_
_entity.id
_entity.type
_entity.pdbx_description
1 polymer ?
#
loop_
_entity_poly.entity_id
_entity_poly.type
_entity_poly.pdbx_seq_one_letter_code
_entity_poly.pdbx_strand_id
1 'polypeptide(L)'
;MRKFASNIKHFHGGYFVQTPNFWFPVEPHCMTLFFHWLPKPLRVWLVAHFSLGHWDKGANTDEAVEIVESARLLSKSMFKALFDDALIKQEKFLFLTKSFMGVRLDGGEASS
;
A
#
# COMPACT_ATOMS: atom_id res chain seq x y z
N MET A 1 -3.27 1.75 -9.81
CA MET A 1 -4.25 1.13 -8.88
C MET A 1 -5.55 0.68 -9.53
N ARG A 2 -6.40 1.54 -10.13
CA ARG A 2 -7.69 1.09 -10.72
C ARG A 2 -7.52 0.02 -11.83
N LYS A 3 -6.61 0.26 -12.78
CA LYS A 3 -6.29 -0.72 -13.85
C LYS A 3 -5.79 -2.05 -13.27
N PHE A 4 -4.90 -1.98 -12.28
CA PHE A 4 -4.39 -3.16 -11.57
C PHE A 4 -5.49 -3.96 -10.88
N ALA A 5 -6.35 -3.30 -10.10
CA ALA A 5 -7.48 -3.94 -9.43
C ALA A 5 -8.45 -4.56 -10.44
N SER A 6 -8.77 -3.85 -11.52
CA SER A 6 -9.57 -4.38 -12.63
C SER A 6 -8.95 -5.65 -13.20
N ASN A 7 -7.67 -5.64 -13.54
CA ASN A 7 -7.00 -6.80 -14.13
C ASN A 7 -7.03 -8.03 -13.22
N ILE A 8 -6.79 -7.83 -11.91
CA ILE A 8 -6.87 -8.92 -10.92
C ILE A 8 -8.30 -9.47 -10.83
N LYS A 9 -9.31 -8.59 -10.81
CA LYS A 9 -10.72 -9.00 -10.75
C LYS A 9 -11.16 -9.81 -11.96
N HIS A 10 -10.64 -9.50 -13.15
CA HIS A 10 -10.96 -10.23 -14.39
C HIS A 10 -10.17 -11.55 -14.55
N PHE A 11 -9.17 -11.80 -13.70
CA PHE A 11 -8.45 -13.07 -13.73
C PHE A 11 -9.39 -14.22 -13.34
N HIS A 12 -9.39 -15.29 -14.13
CA HIS A 12 -10.14 -16.52 -13.84
C HIS A 12 -9.39 -17.27 -12.73
N GLY A 13 -9.96 -17.24 -11.51
CA GLY A 13 -9.29 -17.73 -10.32
C GLY A 13 -9.63 -16.94 -9.05
N GLY A 14 -9.32 -17.55 -7.92
CA GLY A 14 -9.20 -16.85 -6.65
C GLY A 14 -7.97 -15.93 -6.66
N TYR A 15 -7.99 -14.88 -5.85
CA TYR A 15 -6.85 -13.98 -5.68
C TYR A 15 -6.64 -13.60 -4.21
N PHE A 16 -5.38 -13.33 -3.88
CA PHE A 16 -4.97 -12.73 -2.63
C PHE A 16 -4.22 -11.41 -2.94
N VAL A 17 -4.64 -10.33 -2.30
CA VAL A 17 -3.97 -9.03 -2.39
C VAL A 17 -3.79 -8.44 -1.01
N GLN A 18 -2.61 -7.92 -0.72
CA GLN A 18 -2.30 -7.27 0.54
C GLN A 18 -1.71 -5.88 0.28
N THR A 19 -2.17 -4.88 1.02
CA THR A 19 -1.62 -3.52 0.95
C THR A 19 -1.45 -2.93 2.35
N PRO A 20 -0.35 -2.20 2.63
CA PRO A 20 -0.20 -1.50 3.89
C PRO A 20 -1.27 -0.39 4.06
N ASN A 21 -1.69 -0.17 5.30
CA ASN A 21 -2.71 0.82 5.65
C ASN A 21 -2.10 2.22 5.79
N PHE A 22 -2.66 3.22 5.09
CA PHE A 22 -2.28 4.63 5.24
C PHE A 22 -2.38 5.17 6.68
N TRP A 23 -3.19 4.56 7.54
CA TRP A 23 -3.33 4.99 8.93
C TRP A 23 -2.33 4.32 9.89
N PHE A 24 -1.46 3.42 9.40
CA PHE A 24 -0.43 2.82 10.23
C PHE A 24 0.80 3.75 10.32
N PRO A 25 1.31 4.07 11.51
CA PRO A 25 2.28 5.15 11.69
C PRO A 25 3.67 4.88 11.10
N VAL A 26 3.97 3.63 10.72
CA VAL A 26 5.26 3.27 10.12
C VAL A 26 5.10 3.21 8.60
N GLU A 27 5.88 4.00 7.87
CA GLU A 27 5.97 3.88 6.42
C GLU A 27 6.67 2.55 6.07
N PRO A 28 6.02 1.64 5.33
CA PRO A 28 6.57 0.32 5.04
C PRO A 28 7.80 0.34 4.12
N HIS A 29 7.92 1.36 3.26
CA HIS A 29 9.02 1.43 2.30
C HIS A 29 10.29 1.97 2.93
N CYS A 30 10.19 3.12 3.59
CA CYS A 30 11.36 3.77 4.18
C CYS A 30 11.54 3.50 5.68
N MET A 31 10.67 2.70 6.30
CA MET A 31 10.71 2.32 7.73
C MET A 31 10.74 3.50 8.71
N THR A 32 10.33 4.68 8.25
CA THR A 32 10.28 5.91 9.04
C THR A 32 8.88 6.14 9.58
N LEU A 33 8.82 6.68 10.79
CA LEU A 33 7.55 7.04 11.41
C LEU A 33 6.95 8.28 10.75
N PHE A 34 5.64 8.23 10.49
CA PHE A 34 4.78 9.33 10.03
C PHE A 34 5.12 9.93 8.67
N PHE A 35 6.01 9.32 7.90
CA PHE A 35 6.53 9.90 6.65
C PHE A 35 5.43 10.21 5.62
N HIS A 36 4.49 9.29 5.37
CA HIS A 36 3.39 9.50 4.42
C HIS A 36 2.38 10.58 4.84
N TRP A 37 2.36 10.99 6.11
CA TRP A 37 1.55 12.12 6.59
C TRP A 37 2.25 13.48 6.40
N LEU A 38 3.55 13.49 6.11
CA LEU A 38 4.28 14.73 5.86
C LEU A 38 3.86 15.39 4.55
N PRO A 39 3.84 16.74 4.48
CA PRO A 39 3.67 17.46 3.23
C PRO A 39 4.66 16.99 2.17
N LYS A 40 4.23 16.94 0.90
CA LYS A 40 5.05 16.46 -0.22
C LYS A 40 6.44 17.15 -0.29
N PRO A 41 6.58 18.48 -0.13
CA PRO A 41 7.89 19.13 -0.18
C PRO A 41 8.86 18.60 0.88
N LEU A 42 8.35 18.32 2.09
CA LEU A 42 9.17 17.80 3.19
C LEU A 42 9.58 16.35 2.94
N ARG A 43 8.69 15.52 2.37
CA ARG A 43 9.04 14.15 1.95
C ARG A 43 10.16 14.15 0.90
N VAL A 44 10.05 15.01 -0.11
CA VAL A 44 11.07 15.15 -1.17
C VAL A 44 12.38 15.64 -0.58
N TRP A 45 12.34 16.64 0.30
CA TRP A 45 13.52 17.13 0.98
C TRP A 45 14.22 16.02 1.79
N LEU A 46 13.47 15.22 2.55
CA LEU A 46 14.02 14.10 3.31
C LEU A 46 14.70 13.06 2.41
N VAL A 47 14.04 12.63 1.32
CA VAL A 47 14.60 11.66 0.36
C VAL A 47 15.81 12.22 -0.41
N ALA A 48 15.87 13.53 -0.65
CA ALA A 48 17.02 14.16 -1.29
C ALA A 48 18.25 14.27 -0.38
N HIS A 49 18.08 14.27 0.95
CA HIS A 49 19.17 14.49 1.90
C HIS A 49 19.58 13.22 2.67
N PHE A 50 18.70 12.23 2.80
CA PHE A 50 18.92 11.04 3.62
C PHE A 50 18.53 9.76 2.87
N SER A 51 19.25 8.67 3.09
CA SER A 51 18.78 7.32 2.77
C SER A 51 17.80 6.88 3.86
N LEU A 52 16.58 6.51 3.48
CA LEU A 52 15.51 6.18 4.42
C LEU A 52 15.06 4.74 4.20
N GLY A 53 15.43 3.83 5.11
CA GLY A 53 15.04 2.43 5.04
C GLY A 53 15.47 1.77 3.72
N HIS A 54 14.50 1.33 2.92
CA HIS A 54 14.77 0.73 1.60
C HIS A 54 14.89 1.75 0.46
N TRP A 55 14.75 3.04 0.73
CA TRP A 55 14.95 4.08 -0.28
C TRP A 55 16.34 4.67 -0.15
N ASP A 56 17.08 4.57 -1.24
CA ASP A 56 18.31 5.32 -1.40
C ASP A 56 18.02 6.82 -1.47
N LYS A 57 19.02 7.61 -1.08
CA LYS A 57 18.99 9.05 -1.24
C LYS A 57 18.92 9.37 -2.73
N GLY A 58 17.93 10.15 -3.16
CA GLY A 58 17.82 10.58 -4.55
C GLY A 58 19.07 11.35 -4.99
N ALA A 59 19.62 11.03 -6.17
CA ALA A 59 20.81 11.69 -6.70
C ALA A 59 20.54 13.14 -7.11
N ASN A 60 19.28 13.46 -7.41
CA ASN A 60 18.81 14.82 -7.71
C ASN A 60 17.34 15.01 -7.28
N THR A 61 16.82 16.22 -7.44
CA THR A 61 15.44 16.55 -7.04
C THR A 61 14.38 15.77 -7.80
N ASP A 62 14.62 15.47 -9.08
CA ASP A 62 13.68 14.73 -9.93
C ASP A 62 13.51 13.30 -9.42
N GLU A 63 14.62 12.60 -9.18
CA GLU A 63 14.62 11.25 -8.60
C GLU A 63 13.98 11.22 -7.21
N ALA A 64 14.25 12.23 -6.37
CA ALA A 64 13.61 12.33 -5.04
C ALA A 64 12.09 12.52 -5.15
N VAL A 65 11.60 13.23 -6.17
CA VAL A 65 10.16 13.36 -6.45
C VAL A 65 9.59 12.02 -6.92
N GLU A 66 10.25 11.33 -7.85
CA GLU A 66 9.81 10.03 -8.35
C GLU A 66 9.69 8.99 -7.23
N ILE A 67 10.68 8.90 -6.35
CA ILE A 67 10.67 8.00 -5.19
C ILE A 67 9.44 8.30 -4.31
N VAL A 68 9.21 9.57 -3.95
CA VAL A 68 8.09 9.98 -3.11
C VAL A 68 6.74 9.71 -3.77
N GLU A 69 6.63 9.87 -5.09
CA GLU A 69 5.40 9.63 -5.85
C GLU A 69 5.12 8.15 -6.13
N SER A 70 6.14 7.30 -6.15
CA SER A 70 6.00 5.85 -6.27
C SER A 70 5.25 5.23 -5.09
N ALA A 71 5.35 5.87 -3.92
CA ALA A 71 4.72 5.42 -2.68
C ALA A 71 3.27 5.88 -2.58
N ARG A 72 2.35 4.94 -2.75
CA ARG A 72 0.92 5.21 -2.57
C ARG A 72 0.28 4.20 -1.63
N LEU A 73 0.04 4.63 -0.39
CA LEU A 73 -0.75 3.88 0.57
C LEU A 73 -2.25 4.05 0.33
N LEU A 74 -3.02 3.03 0.70
CA LEU A 74 -4.48 3.02 0.57
C LEU A 74 -5.15 3.15 1.94
N SER A 75 -6.25 3.90 1.98
CA SER A 75 -7.18 3.84 3.11
C SER A 75 -8.12 2.64 2.96
N LYS A 76 -8.79 2.26 4.06
CA LYS A 76 -9.80 1.18 4.05
C LYS A 76 -10.88 1.39 2.99
N SER A 77 -11.39 2.61 2.86
CA SER A 77 -12.44 2.95 1.90
C SER A 77 -11.94 2.82 0.46
N MET A 78 -10.70 3.23 0.18
CA MET A 78 -10.08 3.06 -1.13
C MET A 78 -9.85 1.59 -1.46
N PHE A 79 -9.35 0.81 -0.50
CA PHE A 79 -9.14 -0.63 -0.67
C PHE A 79 -10.46 -1.35 -0.97
N LYS A 80 -11.51 -1.07 -0.19
CA LYS A 80 -12.86 -1.61 -0.41
C LYS A 80 -13.45 -1.22 -1.77
N ALA A 81 -13.18 -0.01 -2.24
CA ALA A 81 -13.64 0.44 -3.56
C ALA A 81 -12.87 -0.23 -4.72
N LEU A 82 -11.66 -0.74 -4.49
CA LEU A 82 -10.87 -1.43 -5.52
C LEU A 82 -11.18 -2.94 -5.58
N PHE A 83 -11.46 -3.55 -4.43
CA PHE A 83 -11.68 -5.00 -4.26
C PHE A 83 -13.01 -5.24 -3.55
N ASP A 84 -14.10 -4.81 -4.18
CA ASP A 84 -15.48 -4.92 -3.68
C ASP A 84 -16.03 -6.35 -3.73
N ASP A 85 -15.40 -7.24 -4.49
CA ASP A 85 -15.70 -8.67 -4.64
C ASP A 85 -14.88 -9.58 -3.70
N ALA A 86 -13.96 -9.01 -2.90
CA ALA A 86 -13.11 -9.77 -1.98
C ALA A 86 -13.62 -9.75 -0.54
N LEU A 87 -13.33 -10.84 0.20
CA LEU A 87 -13.37 -10.84 1.65
C LEU A 87 -12.20 -10.00 2.19
N ILE A 88 -12.52 -8.87 2.82
CA ILE A 88 -11.51 -7.95 3.37
C ILE A 88 -11.19 -8.32 4.82
N LYS A 89 -9.93 -8.71 5.06
CA LYS A 89 -9.34 -8.92 6.39
C LYS A 89 -8.40 -7.76 6.75
N GLN A 90 -8.27 -7.51 8.05
CA GLN A 90 -7.37 -6.50 8.59
C GLN A 90 -6.27 -7.19 9.39
N GLU A 91 -5.02 -6.93 9.04
CA GLU A 91 -3.89 -7.33 9.86
C GLU A 91 -3.71 -6.30 10.98
N LYS A 92 -3.69 -6.73 12.24
CA LYS A 92 -3.51 -5.84 13.39
C LYS A 92 -2.15 -6.03 14.04
N PHE A 93 -1.50 -4.94 14.39
CA PHE A 93 -0.28 -4.89 15.18
C PHE A 93 -0.41 -3.83 16.26
N LEU A 94 -0.18 -4.18 17.53
CA LEU A 94 -0.34 -3.30 18.69
C LEU A 94 -1.63 -2.47 18.61
N PHE A 95 -2.77 -3.14 18.40
CA PHE A 95 -4.12 -2.55 18.28
C PHE A 95 -4.39 -1.73 17.01
N LEU A 96 -3.38 -1.36 16.24
CA LEU A 96 -3.54 -0.63 14.98
C LEU A 96 -3.68 -1.59 13.79
N THR A 97 -4.51 -1.23 12.82
CA THR A 97 -4.55 -1.95 11.54
C THR A 97 -3.29 -1.63 10.75
N LYS A 98 -2.40 -2.60 10.58
CA LYS A 98 -1.15 -2.48 9.82
C LYS A 98 -1.38 -2.58 8.33
N SER A 99 -2.21 -3.53 7.89
CA SER A 99 -2.46 -3.78 6.47
C SER A 99 -3.89 -4.27 6.21
N PHE A 100 -4.32 -4.15 4.96
CA PHE A 100 -5.56 -4.73 4.45
C PHE A 100 -5.22 -5.90 3.54
N MET A 101 -5.96 -6.99 3.71
CA MET A 101 -5.89 -8.18 2.86
C MET A 101 -7.25 -8.39 2.20
N GLY A 102 -7.26 -8.63 0.88
CA GLY A 102 -8.43 -8.99 0.11
C GLY A 102 -8.26 -10.41 -0.40
N VAL A 103 -9.22 -11.29 -0.10
CA VAL A 103 -9.21 -12.68 -0.54
C VAL A 103 -10.49 -12.97 -1.32
N ARG A 104 -10.35 -13.42 -2.56
CA ARG A 104 -11.42 -14.04 -3.34
C ARG A 104 -11.04 -15.49 -3.57
N LEU A 105 -11.92 -16.43 -3.25
CA LEU A 105 -11.72 -17.84 -3.60
C LEU A 105 -12.30 -18.06 -5.00
N ASP A 106 -11.69 -18.96 -5.77
CA ASP A 106 -12.32 -19.39 -7.01
C ASP A 106 -13.58 -20.19 -6.65
N GLY A 107 -14.64 -20.05 -7.43
CA GLY A 107 -15.89 -20.80 -7.24
C GLY A 107 -15.72 -22.26 -7.66
N GLY A 108 -14.83 -23.00 -6.99
CA GLY A 108 -14.86 -24.45 -6.92
C GLY A 108 -15.38 -24.80 -5.53
N GLU A 109 -16.52 -25.47 -5.47
CA GLU A 109 -17.17 -25.99 -4.28
C GLU A 109 -16.21 -26.20 -3.09
N ALA A 110 -16.30 -25.33 -2.08
CA ALA A 110 -16.01 -25.78 -0.73
C ALA A 110 -17.23 -26.60 -0.30
N SER A 111 -17.33 -27.81 -0.84
CA SER A 111 -18.30 -28.81 -0.41
C SER A 111 -17.93 -29.26 1.00
N SER A 112 -18.90 -29.03 1.89
CA SER A 112 -19.24 -29.76 3.13
C SER A 112 -18.19 -29.91 4.23
#